data_AF-A0A930ARJ2-F1
#
_entry.id   AF-A0A930ARJ2-F1
#
_cell.length_a   1.000
_cell.length_b   1.000
_cell.length_c   1.000
_cell.angle_alpha   90.00
_cell.angle_beta   90.00
_cell.angle_gamma   90.00
#
_symmetry.space_group_name_H-M   'P 1'
#
loop_
_entity.id
_entity.type
_entity.pdbx_description
1 polymer ?
#
loop_
_entity_poly.entity_id
_entity_poly.type
_entity_poly.pdbx_seq_one_letter_code
_entity_poly.pdbx_strand_id
1 'polypeptide(L)'
;MSFQDNAKSVMKQRLMTKQADLQKLAVTRATKFADKISHGLVGKILDYAERKPTTDIVFHSELTDEYITLPVVPNPLPTISEPQINETFNGLRGDIKLIGPLGLRTLSLDNILLPVNKDYSFIRGNGTDGLQCLQFFQAQRQMKAVMRICIIQSDGNEILNMPCVINDLSYTYDKIGDIKATIGIEEYVYTNTSTTAQSSTGGENKATDTKATDSKAVKK
;
A
#
# COMPACT_ATOMS: atom_id res chain seq x y z
N MET A 1 -53.52 15.34 -61.87
CA MET A 1 -52.44 16.06 -61.16
C MET A 1 -51.36 16.36 -62.18
N SER A 2 -50.88 17.60 -62.26
CA SER A 2 -49.92 17.99 -63.30
C SER A 2 -48.51 17.48 -62.95
N PHE A 3 -47.70 17.15 -63.95
CA PHE A 3 -46.30 16.73 -63.76
C PHE A 3 -45.46 17.78 -63.00
N GLN A 4 -45.86 19.06 -63.04
CA GLN A 4 -45.20 20.15 -62.33
C GLN A 4 -45.42 20.07 -60.80
N ASP A 5 -46.58 19.56 -60.35
CA ASP A 5 -46.90 19.43 -58.92
C ASP A 5 -46.13 18.28 -58.27
N ASN A 6 -45.96 17.17 -58.99
CA ASN A 6 -45.13 16.04 -58.54
C ASN A 6 -43.64 16.44 -58.45
N ALA A 7 -43.13 17.20 -59.41
CA ALA A 7 -41.74 17.68 -59.38
C ALA A 7 -41.48 18.60 -58.16
N LYS A 8 -42.41 19.52 -57.85
CA LYS A 8 -42.32 20.39 -56.66
C LYS A 8 -42.40 19.61 -55.35
N SER A 9 -43.26 18.59 -55.27
CA SER A 9 -43.37 17.73 -54.09
C SER A 9 -42.08 16.96 -53.82
N VAL A 10 -41.51 16.33 -54.85
CA VAL A 10 -40.22 15.61 -54.76
C VAL A 10 -39.08 16.54 -54.38
N MET A 11 -39.05 17.76 -54.93
CA MET A 11 -38.02 18.74 -54.60
C MET A 11 -38.13 19.21 -53.14
N LYS A 12 -39.35 19.46 -52.64
CA LYS A 12 -39.60 19.83 -51.24
C LYS A 12 -39.20 18.70 -50.28
N GLN A 13 -39.50 17.45 -50.64
CA GLN A 13 -39.10 16.28 -49.86
C GLN A 13 -37.58 16.17 -49.78
N ARG A 14 -36.85 16.31 -50.91
CA ARG A 14 -35.37 16.31 -50.94
C ARG A 14 -34.76 17.44 -50.10
N LEU A 15 -35.38 18.62 -50.10
CA LEU A 15 -34.92 19.78 -49.33
C LEU A 15 -35.06 19.54 -47.83
N MET A 16 -36.20 18.96 -47.40
CA MET A 16 -36.43 18.54 -46.02
C MET A 16 -35.46 17.44 -45.58
N THR A 17 -35.21 16.43 -46.42
CA THR A 17 -34.25 15.36 -46.10
C THR A 17 -32.84 15.92 -45.93
N LYS A 18 -32.39 16.79 -46.84
CA LYS A 18 -31.08 17.45 -46.72
C LYS A 18 -30.95 18.31 -45.46
N GLN A 19 -32.01 19.00 -45.05
CA GLN A 19 -32.02 19.76 -43.80
C GLN A 19 -31.88 18.84 -42.57
N ALA A 20 -32.60 17.71 -42.55
CA ALA A 20 -32.51 16.74 -41.47
C ALA A 20 -31.11 16.08 -41.38
N ASP A 21 -30.49 15.76 -42.51
CA ASP A 21 -29.13 15.21 -42.56
C ASP A 21 -28.10 16.22 -42.05
N LEU A 22 -28.22 17.50 -42.44
CA LEU A 22 -27.39 18.58 -41.94
C LEU A 22 -27.51 18.75 -40.42
N GLN A 23 -28.74 18.68 -39.88
CA GLN A 23 -28.97 18.78 -38.43
C GLN A 23 -28.34 17.60 -37.67
N LYS A 24 -28.51 16.37 -38.16
CA LYS A 24 -27.87 15.17 -37.57
C LYS A 24 -26.34 15.27 -37.58
N LEU A 25 -25.78 15.79 -38.67
CA LEU A 25 -24.34 15.96 -38.83
C LEU A 25 -23.80 17.03 -37.86
N ALA A 26 -24.52 18.15 -37.70
CA ALA A 26 -24.17 19.20 -36.74
C ALA A 26 -24.17 18.69 -35.29
N VAL A 27 -25.21 17.93 -34.88
CA VAL A 27 -25.29 17.32 -33.55
C VAL A 27 -24.14 16.33 -33.34
N THR A 28 -23.85 15.49 -34.32
CA THR A 28 -22.74 14.50 -34.23
C THR A 28 -21.36 15.17 -34.12
N ARG A 29 -21.15 16.32 -34.77
CA ARG A 29 -19.90 17.08 -34.61
C ARG A 29 -19.81 17.74 -33.25
N ALA A 30 -20.91 18.28 -32.74
CA ALA A 30 -20.96 18.91 -31.42
C ALA A 30 -20.69 17.89 -30.30
N THR A 31 -21.28 16.68 -30.38
CA THR A 31 -21.02 15.61 -29.40
C THR A 31 -19.57 15.14 -29.45
N LYS A 32 -19.01 14.89 -30.64
CA LYS A 32 -17.60 14.53 -30.80
C LYS A 32 -16.63 15.61 -30.29
N PHE A 33 -17.00 16.88 -30.40
CA PHE A 33 -16.19 17.98 -29.90
C PHE A 33 -16.25 18.09 -28.36
N ALA A 34 -17.43 17.89 -27.78
CA ALA A 34 -17.61 17.82 -26.33
C ALA A 34 -16.81 16.65 -25.71
N ASP A 35 -16.86 15.45 -26.32
CA ASP A 35 -16.04 14.30 -25.93
C ASP A 35 -14.53 14.60 -26.03
N LYS A 36 -14.12 15.40 -27.02
CA LYS A 36 -12.70 15.77 -27.18
C LYS A 36 -12.23 16.77 -26.14
N ILE A 37 -13.14 17.60 -25.61
CA ILE A 37 -12.86 18.54 -24.51
C ILE A 37 -12.80 17.79 -23.18
N SER A 38 -13.74 16.86 -22.94
CA SER A 38 -13.75 16.01 -21.73
C SER A 38 -12.60 15.00 -21.70
N HIS A 39 -12.10 14.53 -22.85
CA HIS A 39 -10.87 13.73 -22.95
C HIS A 39 -9.60 14.56 -23.21
N GLY A 40 -9.75 15.89 -23.31
CA GLY A 40 -8.66 16.84 -23.56
C GLY A 40 -7.82 17.12 -22.31
N LEU A 41 -6.84 18.01 -22.44
CA LEU A 41 -5.95 18.45 -21.34
C LEU A 41 -6.72 18.83 -20.06
N VAL A 42 -7.86 19.52 -20.19
CA VAL A 42 -8.70 19.93 -19.05
C VAL A 42 -9.33 18.74 -18.34
N GLY A 43 -9.85 17.77 -19.10
CA GLY A 43 -10.39 16.54 -18.51
C GLY A 43 -9.33 15.65 -17.88
N LYS A 44 -8.13 15.58 -18.49
CA LYS A 44 -6.98 14.93 -17.86
C LYS A 44 -6.57 15.62 -16.56
N ILE A 45 -6.55 16.97 -16.53
CA ILE A 45 -6.22 17.75 -15.33
C ILE A 45 -7.25 17.54 -14.21
N LEU A 46 -8.56 17.53 -14.51
CA LEU A 46 -9.58 17.17 -13.53
C LEU A 46 -9.43 15.72 -13.06
N ASP A 47 -9.16 14.78 -13.97
CA ASP A 47 -8.93 13.37 -13.65
C ASP A 47 -7.69 13.20 -12.76
N TYR A 48 -6.62 13.98 -12.95
CA TYR A 48 -5.44 13.97 -12.06
C TYR A 48 -5.75 14.50 -10.65
N ALA A 49 -6.68 15.45 -10.51
CA ALA A 49 -7.09 15.98 -9.20
C ALA A 49 -8.05 15.04 -8.45
N GLU A 50 -8.80 14.20 -9.17
CA GLU A 50 -9.77 13.24 -8.60
C GLU A 50 -9.22 11.79 -8.55
N ARG A 51 -8.04 11.54 -9.10
CA ARG A 51 -7.45 10.20 -9.14
C ARG A 51 -7.19 9.72 -7.73
N LYS A 52 -7.76 8.56 -7.38
CA LYS A 52 -7.41 7.87 -6.13
C LYS A 52 -5.89 7.72 -6.04
N PRO A 53 -5.29 8.02 -4.89
CA PRO A 53 -3.85 8.04 -4.82
C PRO A 53 -3.30 6.63 -5.04
N THR A 54 -2.27 6.49 -5.85
CA THR A 54 -1.64 5.20 -6.11
C THR A 54 -0.65 4.88 -5.00
N THR A 55 -0.77 3.72 -4.38
CA THR A 55 0.17 3.24 -3.37
C THR A 55 1.28 2.42 -4.01
N ASP A 56 2.51 2.62 -3.57
CA ASP A 56 3.68 1.81 -3.90
C ASP A 56 4.25 1.19 -2.62
N ILE A 57 4.82 -0.01 -2.75
CA ILE A 57 5.49 -0.74 -1.67
C ILE A 57 6.95 -0.92 -2.08
N VAL A 58 7.85 -0.35 -1.28
CA VAL A 58 9.28 -0.34 -1.53
C VAL A 58 9.99 -1.07 -0.39
N PHE A 59 10.98 -1.89 -0.75
CA PHE A 59 11.91 -2.48 0.20
C PHE A 59 13.30 -1.94 -0.07
N HIS A 60 14.00 -1.59 0.99
CA HIS A 60 15.37 -1.07 0.94
C HIS A 60 16.26 -1.90 1.88
N SER A 61 17.41 -2.37 1.40
CA SER A 61 18.39 -3.05 2.25
C SER A 61 19.32 -2.02 2.88
N GLU A 62 19.42 -2.02 4.22
CA GLU A 62 20.35 -1.12 4.90
C GLU A 62 21.83 -1.57 4.76
N LEU A 63 22.07 -2.82 4.37
CA LEU A 63 23.42 -3.37 4.22
C LEU A 63 23.97 -3.14 2.81
N THR A 64 23.18 -3.43 1.78
CA THR A 64 23.62 -3.35 0.38
C THR A 64 23.24 -2.05 -0.32
N ASP A 65 22.43 -1.19 0.32
CA ASP A 65 21.85 0.04 -0.25
C ASP A 65 20.99 -0.23 -1.51
N GLU A 66 20.66 -1.49 -1.77
CA GLU A 66 19.78 -1.90 -2.85
C GLU A 66 18.32 -1.69 -2.45
N TYR A 67 17.49 -1.31 -3.42
CA TYR A 67 16.05 -1.20 -3.23
C TYR A 67 15.29 -1.91 -4.35
N ILE A 68 14.12 -2.42 -4.00
CA ILE A 68 13.16 -2.99 -4.94
C ILE A 68 11.80 -2.32 -4.73
N THR A 69 11.03 -2.18 -5.81
CA THR A 69 9.63 -1.74 -5.74
C THR A 69 8.77 -2.90 -6.18
N LEU A 70 7.75 -3.24 -5.38
CA LEU A 70 6.86 -4.34 -5.75
C LEU A 70 6.16 -4.04 -7.08
N PRO A 71 6.24 -4.94 -8.08
CA PRO A 71 5.66 -4.71 -9.40
C PRO A 71 4.13 -4.65 -9.36
N VAL A 72 3.51 -5.44 -8.49
CA VAL A 72 2.07 -5.48 -8.30
C VAL A 72 1.77 -5.22 -6.83
N VAL A 73 0.98 -4.18 -6.59
CA VAL A 73 0.54 -3.81 -5.24
C VAL A 73 -0.76 -4.55 -4.93
N PRO A 74 -0.83 -5.30 -3.82
CA PRO A 74 -2.03 -6.05 -3.45
C PRO A 74 -3.21 -5.12 -3.18
N ASN A 75 -4.41 -5.61 -3.51
CA ASN A 75 -5.67 -4.95 -3.19
C ASN A 75 -6.61 -5.99 -2.54
N PRO A 76 -6.99 -5.83 -1.26
CA PRO A 76 -6.68 -4.70 -0.37
C PRO A 76 -5.19 -4.61 0.00
N LEU A 77 -4.77 -3.44 0.51
CA LEU A 77 -3.44 -3.28 1.11
C LEU A 77 -3.28 -4.24 2.30
N PRO A 78 -2.04 -4.67 2.58
CA PRO A 78 -1.78 -5.62 3.66
C PRO A 78 -2.14 -5.03 5.02
N THR A 79 -2.70 -5.86 5.91
CA THR A 79 -3.08 -5.47 7.26
C THR A 79 -1.84 -5.33 8.15
N ILE A 80 -1.63 -4.13 8.69
CA ILE A 80 -0.57 -3.84 9.65
C ILE A 80 -1.09 -4.23 11.05
N SER A 81 -0.45 -5.21 11.68
CA SER A 81 -0.78 -5.65 13.04
C SER A 81 0.16 -4.99 14.05
N GLU A 82 -0.39 -4.21 14.97
CA GLU A 82 0.35 -3.51 16.03
C GLU A 82 -0.07 -4.07 17.42
N PRO A 83 0.47 -5.23 17.83
CA PRO A 83 0.06 -5.86 19.08
C PRO A 83 0.54 -5.04 20.29
N GLN A 84 -0.18 -5.16 21.40
CA GLN A 84 0.26 -4.64 22.70
C GLN A 84 0.16 -5.76 23.73
N ILE A 85 1.25 -5.97 24.48
CA ILE A 85 1.34 -7.05 25.47
C ILE A 85 0.65 -6.57 26.74
N ASN A 86 -0.67 -6.73 26.80
CA ASN A 86 -1.45 -6.38 27.98
C ASN A 86 -1.71 -7.62 28.84
N GLU A 87 -1.58 -7.47 30.15
CA GLU A 87 -1.87 -8.54 31.12
C GLU A 87 -3.17 -8.23 31.87
N THR A 88 -3.88 -9.27 32.32
CA THR A 88 -5.08 -9.10 33.16
C THR A 88 -4.81 -9.75 34.51
N PHE A 89 -4.85 -8.94 35.56
CA PHE A 89 -4.73 -9.38 36.94
C PHE A 89 -6.13 -9.57 37.54
N ASN A 90 -6.48 -10.81 37.83
CA ASN A 90 -7.78 -11.16 38.39
C ASN A 90 -7.78 -10.93 39.91
N GLY A 91 -8.37 -9.82 40.34
CA GLY A 91 -8.48 -9.46 41.76
C GLY A 91 -9.78 -9.94 42.38
N LEU A 92 -9.81 -10.03 43.72
CA LEU A 92 -11.02 -10.41 44.47
C LEU A 92 -12.22 -9.46 44.25
N ARG A 93 -11.95 -8.20 43.89
CA ARG A 93 -12.96 -7.15 43.63
C ARG A 93 -13.27 -6.93 42.14
N GLY A 94 -12.62 -7.68 41.26
CA GLY A 94 -12.73 -7.52 39.81
C GLY A 94 -11.36 -7.57 39.12
N ASP A 95 -11.42 -7.65 37.80
CA ASP A 95 -10.24 -7.77 36.95
C ASP A 95 -9.62 -6.40 36.69
N ILE A 96 -8.30 -6.31 36.82
CA ILE A 96 -7.51 -5.11 36.56
C ILE A 96 -6.63 -5.38 35.34
N LYS A 97 -6.62 -4.47 34.36
CA LYS A 97 -5.77 -4.60 33.16
C LYS A 97 -4.45 -3.87 33.37
N LEU A 98 -3.35 -4.60 33.24
CA LEU A 98 -1.98 -4.06 33.27
C LEU A 98 -1.58 -3.76 31.83
N ILE A 99 -1.36 -2.47 31.56
CA ILE A 99 -0.92 -2.00 30.25
C ILE A 99 0.57 -2.31 30.12
N GLY A 100 0.92 -3.20 29.21
CA GLY A 100 2.31 -3.51 28.94
C GLY A 100 2.81 -2.87 27.65
N PRO A 101 4.04 -3.19 27.25
CA PRO A 101 4.71 -2.54 26.12
C PRO A 101 4.03 -2.90 24.80
N LEU A 102 4.22 -2.03 23.81
CA LEU A 102 3.90 -2.34 22.42
C LEU A 102 4.76 -3.52 21.97
N GLY A 103 4.14 -4.48 21.30
CA GLY A 103 4.83 -5.59 20.65
C GLY A 103 5.37 -5.17 19.28
N LEU A 104 6.09 -6.09 18.64
CA LEU A 104 6.62 -5.86 17.29
C LEU A 104 5.48 -5.82 16.29
N ARG A 105 5.52 -4.84 15.39
CA ARG A 105 4.56 -4.77 14.29
C ARG A 105 4.81 -5.89 13.30
N THR A 106 3.75 -6.50 12.81
CA THR A 106 3.82 -7.60 11.84
C THR A 106 2.96 -7.31 10.62
N LEU A 107 3.41 -7.80 9.47
CA LEU A 107 2.77 -7.64 8.18
C LEU A 107 2.91 -8.94 7.40
N SER A 108 1.85 -9.37 6.72
CA SER A 108 1.94 -10.45 5.74
C SER A 108 1.57 -9.93 4.36
N LEU A 109 2.40 -10.27 3.38
CA LEU A 109 2.10 -10.10 1.97
C LEU A 109 1.69 -11.45 1.41
N ASP A 110 0.38 -11.72 1.41
CA ASP A 110 -0.15 -13.03 1.03
C ASP A 110 -0.42 -13.14 -0.47
N ASN A 111 0.09 -14.20 -1.09
CA ASN A 111 -0.18 -14.57 -2.49
C ASN A 111 0.05 -13.40 -3.47
N ILE A 112 1.11 -12.63 -3.25
CA ILE A 112 1.49 -11.53 -4.13
C ILE A 112 1.97 -12.07 -5.47
N LEU A 113 1.58 -11.39 -6.54
CA LEU A 113 2.00 -11.72 -7.90
C LEU A 113 3.29 -10.99 -8.24
N LEU A 114 4.32 -11.76 -8.53
CA LEU A 114 5.62 -11.31 -9.01
C LEU A 114 5.77 -11.72 -10.49
N PRO A 115 5.37 -10.86 -11.44
CA PRO A 115 5.47 -11.14 -12.87
C PRO A 115 6.93 -11.24 -13.32
N VAL A 116 7.25 -12.23 -14.16
CA VAL A 116 8.62 -12.45 -14.64
C VAL A 116 8.69 -12.19 -16.14
N ASN A 117 9.38 -11.11 -16.52
CA ASN A 117 9.51 -10.68 -17.92
C ASN A 117 8.13 -10.54 -18.61
N LYS A 118 7.17 -9.92 -17.92
CA LYS A 118 5.81 -9.64 -18.42
C LYS A 118 5.48 -8.16 -18.23
N ASP A 119 4.69 -7.63 -19.14
CA ASP A 119 4.20 -6.24 -19.13
C ASP A 119 2.67 -6.20 -18.99
N TYR A 120 2.14 -6.66 -17.86
CA TYR A 120 0.71 -6.54 -17.59
C TYR A 120 0.31 -5.08 -17.33
N SER A 121 -0.91 -4.68 -17.72
CA SER A 121 -1.41 -3.31 -17.57
C SER A 121 -1.52 -2.82 -16.12
N PHE A 122 -1.54 -3.75 -15.16
CA PHE A 122 -1.59 -3.47 -13.73
C PHE A 122 -0.21 -3.42 -13.06
N ILE A 123 0.88 -3.71 -13.80
CA ILE A 123 2.23 -3.56 -13.29
C ILE A 123 2.55 -2.08 -13.13
N ARG A 124 3.21 -1.74 -12.02
CA ARG A 124 3.72 -0.41 -11.76
C ARG A 124 4.87 -0.08 -12.71
N GLY A 125 4.89 1.13 -13.27
CA GLY A 125 5.95 1.54 -14.22
C GLY A 125 7.36 1.59 -13.61
N ASN A 126 7.46 1.75 -12.28
CA ASN A 126 8.68 1.65 -11.47
C ASN A 126 8.87 0.26 -10.82
N GLY A 127 8.02 -0.71 -11.16
CA GLY A 127 8.05 -2.06 -10.60
C GLY A 127 9.32 -2.81 -10.99
N THR A 128 9.97 -3.41 -10.00
CA THR A 128 11.11 -4.31 -10.23
C THR A 128 10.62 -5.65 -10.79
N ASP A 129 11.42 -6.31 -11.64
CA ASP A 129 11.06 -7.63 -12.18
C ASP A 129 10.83 -8.65 -11.05
N GLY A 130 9.86 -9.56 -11.25
CA GLY A 130 9.46 -10.51 -10.23
C GLY A 130 10.56 -11.47 -9.81
N LEU A 131 11.45 -11.86 -10.73
CA LEU A 131 12.58 -12.74 -10.39
C LEU A 131 13.60 -12.01 -9.53
N GLN A 132 13.87 -10.75 -9.85
CA GLN A 132 14.76 -9.89 -9.06
C GLN A 132 14.20 -9.64 -7.66
N CYS A 133 12.88 -9.41 -7.54
CA CYS A 133 12.23 -9.29 -6.24
C CYS A 133 12.44 -10.55 -5.37
N LEU A 134 12.21 -11.74 -5.95
CA LEU A 134 12.41 -12.99 -5.22
C LEU A 134 13.88 -13.18 -4.80
N GLN A 135 14.82 -12.92 -5.72
CA GLN A 135 16.26 -13.03 -5.43
C GLN A 135 16.69 -12.05 -4.34
N PHE A 136 16.18 -10.82 -4.37
CA PHE A 136 16.43 -9.83 -3.32
C PHE A 136 16.00 -10.37 -1.95
N PHE A 137 14.76 -10.86 -1.81
CA PHE A 137 14.29 -11.40 -0.54
C PHE A 137 15.09 -12.62 -0.07
N GLN A 138 15.48 -13.51 -0.97
CA GLN A 138 16.35 -14.65 -0.65
C GLN A 138 17.74 -14.20 -0.18
N ALA A 139 18.34 -13.24 -0.88
CA ALA A 139 19.66 -12.72 -0.57
C ALA A 139 19.69 -12.00 0.78
N GLN A 140 18.71 -11.15 1.07
CA GLN A 140 18.62 -10.44 2.36
C GLN A 140 18.48 -11.41 3.54
N ARG A 141 17.68 -12.48 3.37
CA ARG A 141 17.56 -13.55 4.38
C ARG A 141 18.86 -14.32 4.57
N GLN A 142 19.58 -14.61 3.48
CA GLN A 142 20.87 -15.31 3.56
C GLN A 142 21.95 -14.44 4.23
N MET A 143 21.96 -13.14 3.96
CA MET A 143 22.88 -12.17 4.56
C MET A 143 22.51 -11.82 6.01
N LYS A 144 21.31 -12.17 6.47
CA LYS A 144 20.77 -11.77 7.77
C LYS A 144 20.73 -10.25 7.93
N ALA A 145 20.44 -9.56 6.83
CA ALA A 145 20.41 -8.11 6.78
C ALA A 145 19.04 -7.58 7.20
N VAL A 146 19.05 -6.45 7.89
CA VAL A 146 17.85 -5.67 8.16
C VAL A 146 17.48 -4.91 6.89
N MET A 147 16.19 -4.91 6.57
CA MET A 147 15.63 -4.13 5.47
C MET A 147 14.61 -3.14 6.02
N ARG A 148 14.22 -2.18 5.19
CA ARG A 148 13.19 -1.21 5.50
C ARG A 148 12.04 -1.37 4.53
N ILE A 149 10.83 -1.50 5.04
CA ILE A 149 9.62 -1.48 4.24
C ILE A 149 8.99 -0.10 4.31
N CYS A 150 8.68 0.45 3.14
CA CYS A 150 7.99 1.72 2.98
C CYS A 150 6.75 1.51 2.11
N ILE A 151 5.58 1.83 2.67
CA ILE A 151 4.30 1.89 1.93
C ILE A 151 3.96 3.36 1.76
N ILE A 152 4.09 3.85 0.53
CA ILE A 152 3.98 5.27 0.20
C ILE A 152 2.81 5.48 -0.74
N GLN A 153 2.04 6.53 -0.50
CA GLN A 153 0.93 6.94 -1.34
C GLN A 153 1.38 8.08 -2.27
N SER A 154 0.79 8.20 -3.47
CA SER A 154 1.21 9.18 -4.48
C SER A 154 1.20 10.64 -4.01
N ASP A 155 0.45 10.95 -2.95
CA ASP A 155 0.35 12.28 -2.37
C ASP A 155 1.52 12.60 -1.40
N GLY A 156 2.48 11.67 -1.29
CA GLY A 156 3.63 11.77 -0.37
C GLY A 156 3.32 11.28 1.04
N ASN A 157 2.12 10.77 1.31
CA ASN A 157 1.78 10.23 2.61
C ASN A 157 2.40 8.84 2.80
N GLU A 158 3.12 8.65 3.91
CA GLU A 158 3.71 7.36 4.30
C GLU A 158 2.73 6.61 5.21
N ILE A 159 2.23 5.46 4.75
CA ILE A 159 1.31 4.61 5.53
C ILE A 159 2.11 3.76 6.52
N LEU A 160 3.27 3.26 6.10
CA LEU A 160 4.17 2.46 6.92
C LEU A 160 5.60 2.75 6.51
N ASN A 161 6.47 2.96 7.50
CA ASN A 161 7.91 3.09 7.30
C ASN A 161 8.57 2.47 8.53
N MET A 162 9.08 1.24 8.38
CA MET A 162 9.70 0.53 9.50
C MET A 162 10.89 -0.34 9.07
N PRO A 163 11.94 -0.43 9.90
CA PRO A 163 12.93 -1.50 9.79
C PRO A 163 12.25 -2.85 10.06
N CYS A 164 12.55 -3.85 9.25
CA CYS A 164 11.92 -5.15 9.30
C CYS A 164 12.85 -6.27 8.83
N VAL A 165 12.48 -7.49 9.17
CA VAL A 165 13.09 -8.74 8.70
C VAL A 165 12.04 -9.64 8.08
N ILE A 166 12.48 -10.55 7.21
CA ILE A 166 11.60 -11.56 6.61
C ILE A 166 11.80 -12.88 7.34
N ASN A 167 10.80 -13.24 8.14
CA ASN A 167 10.78 -14.50 8.86
C ASN A 167 10.51 -15.64 7.88
N ASP A 168 9.43 -15.51 7.11
CA ASP A 168 8.92 -16.55 6.24
C ASP A 168 8.84 -16.07 4.79
N LEU A 169 9.33 -16.91 3.87
CA LEU A 169 9.24 -16.69 2.44
C LEU A 169 8.82 -18.01 1.80
N SER A 170 7.63 -18.05 1.22
CA SER A 170 7.13 -19.18 0.45
C SER A 170 6.75 -18.70 -0.95
N TYR A 171 7.02 -19.50 -1.98
CA TYR A 171 6.69 -19.13 -3.36
C TYR A 171 6.42 -20.35 -4.23
N THR A 172 5.64 -20.13 -5.29
CA THR A 172 5.31 -21.12 -6.32
C THR A 172 5.34 -20.48 -7.69
N TYR A 173 5.64 -21.26 -8.72
CA TYR A 173 5.56 -20.81 -10.11
C TYR A 173 4.20 -21.16 -10.70
N ASP A 174 3.58 -20.21 -11.38
CA ASP A 174 2.42 -20.45 -12.22
C ASP A 174 2.85 -21.08 -13.55
N LYS A 175 1.90 -21.68 -14.28
CA LYS A 175 2.12 -22.32 -15.58
C LYS A 175 2.70 -21.37 -16.63
N ILE A 176 2.46 -20.07 -16.46
CA ILE A 176 2.88 -19.00 -17.38
C ILE A 176 4.29 -18.47 -17.05
N GLY A 177 4.87 -18.93 -15.93
CA GLY A 177 6.21 -18.56 -15.46
C GLY A 177 6.24 -17.42 -14.42
N ASP A 178 5.08 -16.86 -14.07
CA ASP A 178 4.97 -15.87 -13.00
C ASP A 178 5.13 -16.52 -11.61
N ILE A 179 5.57 -15.74 -10.64
CA ILE A 179 5.80 -16.22 -9.27
C ILE A 179 4.66 -15.73 -8.38
N LYS A 180 4.09 -16.63 -7.58
CA LYS A 180 3.19 -16.30 -6.46
C LYS A 180 3.94 -16.50 -5.17
N ALA A 181 4.10 -15.44 -4.39
CA ALA A 181 4.85 -15.47 -3.14
C ALA A 181 3.98 -15.07 -1.94
N THR A 182 4.28 -15.64 -0.78
CA THR A 182 3.79 -15.19 0.51
C THR A 182 4.98 -14.86 1.41
N ILE A 183 4.99 -13.64 1.96
CA ILE A 183 6.11 -13.09 2.72
C ILE A 183 5.62 -12.66 4.11
N GLY A 184 6.19 -13.27 5.15
CA GLY A 184 5.97 -12.89 6.54
C GLY A 184 7.04 -11.89 7.00
N ILE A 185 6.60 -10.69 7.37
CA ILE A 185 7.45 -9.55 7.70
C ILE A 185 7.20 -9.15 9.16
N GLU A 186 8.28 -8.95 9.90
CA GLU A 186 8.24 -8.52 11.30
C GLU A 186 9.16 -7.34 11.53
N GLU A 187 8.73 -6.40 12.36
CA GLU A 187 9.50 -5.21 12.74
C GLU A 187 10.81 -5.59 13.45
N TYR A 188 11.88 -4.89 13.08
CA TYR A 188 13.19 -5.05 13.69
C TYR A 188 13.52 -3.83 14.57
N VAL A 189 13.75 -4.08 15.86
CA VAL A 189 14.15 -3.02 16.80
C VAL A 189 15.67 -3.04 16.99
N TYR A 190 16.33 -1.91 16.70
CA TYR A 190 17.75 -1.76 16.98
C TYR A 190 18.02 -1.73 18.49
N THR A 191 18.93 -2.59 18.93
CA THR A 191 19.32 -2.69 20.35
C THR A 191 20.30 -1.60 20.79
N ASN A 192 20.93 -0.89 19.83
CA ASN A 192 21.88 0.18 20.10
C ASN A 192 21.30 1.54 19.72
N THR A 193 20.33 2.02 20.51
CA THR A 193 20.03 3.45 20.58
C THR A 193 20.73 3.99 21.82
N SER A 194 21.72 4.86 21.64
CA SER A 194 22.25 5.65 22.76
C SER A 194 21.09 6.38 23.42
N THR A 195 20.83 5.99 24.66
CA THR A 195 19.90 6.58 25.62
C THR A 195 19.81 8.09 25.46
N THR A 196 18.63 8.63 25.11
CA THR A 196 18.14 9.95 25.54
C THR A 196 16.74 10.21 24.98
N ALA A 197 15.72 9.84 25.76
CA ALA A 197 14.40 10.49 25.87
C ALA A 197 13.33 9.48 26.30
N GLN A 198 13.46 8.90 27.50
CA GLN A 198 12.26 8.50 28.24
C GLN A 198 11.88 9.65 29.17
N SER A 199 10.70 10.19 28.90
CA SER A 199 10.02 11.26 29.61
C SER A 199 10.08 11.07 31.13
N SER A 200 10.43 12.14 31.85
CA SER A 200 10.49 12.20 33.32
C SER A 200 9.11 12.20 34.00
N THR A 201 8.03 11.88 33.28
CA THR A 201 6.68 11.83 33.85
C THR A 201 6.01 10.51 33.51
N GLY A 202 6.53 9.44 34.12
CA GLY A 202 6.02 8.08 33.97
C GLY A 202 6.93 7.07 34.64
N GLY A 203 7.27 7.30 35.91
CA GLY A 203 8.17 6.43 36.66
C GLY A 203 7.61 5.02 36.78
N GLU A 204 8.41 4.03 36.39
CA GLU A 204 8.17 2.62 36.71
C GLU A 204 8.11 2.45 38.22
N ASN A 205 7.00 1.92 38.75
CA ASN A 205 6.96 1.46 40.13
C ASN A 205 7.71 0.13 40.24
N LYS A 206 9.04 0.18 40.33
CA LYS A 206 9.82 -0.98 40.76
C LYS A 206 9.77 -1.10 42.29
N ALA A 207 9.25 -2.23 42.77
CA ALA A 207 9.33 -2.58 44.18
C ALA A 207 10.81 -2.74 44.59
N THR A 208 11.30 -1.86 45.45
CA THR A 208 12.58 -2.05 46.12
C THR A 208 12.39 -2.99 47.30
N ASP A 209 12.74 -4.26 47.12
CA ASP A 209 12.83 -5.24 48.22
C ASP A 209 13.95 -4.82 49.19
N THR A 210 13.63 -3.93 50.12
CA THR A 210 14.53 -3.61 51.23
C THR A 210 14.39 -4.71 52.27
N LYS A 211 15.29 -5.70 52.24
CA LYS A 211 15.46 -6.64 53.35
C LYS A 211 15.86 -5.85 54.60
N ALA A 212 14.92 -5.66 55.53
CA ALA A 212 15.21 -5.18 56.87
C ALA A 212 16.16 -6.18 57.56
N THR A 213 17.39 -5.75 57.81
CA THR A 213 18.35 -6.51 58.62
C THR A 213 18.17 -6.08 60.06
N ASP A 214 17.44 -6.87 60.84
CA ASP A 214 17.30 -6.65 62.28
C ASP A 214 18.65 -6.93 62.97
N SER A 215 19.41 -5.87 63.28
CA SER A 215 20.57 -5.95 64.16
C SER A 215 20.09 -6.05 65.62
N LYS A 216 20.04 -7.26 66.17
CA LYS A 216 19.97 -7.48 67.63
C LYS A 216 21.29 -7.06 68.27
N ALA A 217 21.28 -5.96 69.01
CA ALA A 217 22.38 -5.52 69.84
C ALA A 217 22.59 -6.47 71.03
N VAL A 218 23.81 -6.97 71.18
CA VAL A 218 24.32 -7.70 72.35
C VAL A 218 24.45 -6.73 73.53
N LYS A 219 23.79 -7.01 74.66
CA LYS A 219 24.08 -6.36 75.94
C LYS A 219 25.11 -7.22 76.71
N LYS A 220 26.15 -6.54 77.18
CA LYS A 220 27.13 -7.02 78.17
C LYS A 220 26.46 -7.34 79.51
#